data_AF-A0A8T7E208-F1
#
_entry.id   AF-A0A8T7E208-F1
#
_cell.length_a   1.000
_cell.length_b   1.000
_cell.length_c   1.000
_cell.angle_alpha   90.00
_cell.angle_beta   90.00
_cell.angle_gamma   90.00
#
_symmetry.space_group_name_H-M   'P 1'
#
loop_
_entity.id
_entity.type
_entity.pdbx_description
1 polymer ?
#
loop_
_entity_poly.entity_id
_entity_poly.type
_entity_poly.pdbx_seq_one_letter_code
_entity_poly.pdbx_strand_id
1 'polypeptide(L)'
;MAGIIAVTPAQVSFNAGGAAGSPFQFGSPGQRFHIVDTPVSFVCSGPRLERHAGYPIAATQLAAPGGSVALLANRISACSFRYDPGTATRAAVVTLSLTVREGSESVTLLQQVHVPNVP
;
A
#
# COMPACT_ATOMS: atom_id res chain seq x y z
N MET A 1 10.30 14.93 -1.44
CA MET A 1 9.96 13.49 -1.25
C MET A 1 10.82 12.96 -0.13
N ALA A 2 10.22 12.28 0.85
CA ALA A 2 10.96 11.54 1.87
C ALA A 2 11.38 10.18 1.30
N GLY A 3 12.63 9.78 1.49
CA GLY A 3 13.18 8.55 0.92
C GLY A 3 14.65 8.37 1.27
N ILE A 4 15.21 7.16 1.10
CA ILE A 4 16.63 6.91 1.33
C ILE A 4 17.47 7.72 0.34
N ILE A 5 18.48 8.41 0.84
CA ILE A 5 19.47 9.16 0.05
C ILE A 5 20.78 8.39 -0.06
N ALA A 6 21.16 7.64 0.99
CA ALA A 6 22.37 6.81 0.97
C ALA A 6 22.27 5.64 1.95
N VAL A 7 22.89 4.52 1.59
CA VAL A 7 23.08 3.36 2.47
C VAL A 7 24.56 2.98 2.46
N THR A 8 25.13 2.84 3.64
CA THR A 8 26.44 2.23 3.88
C THR A 8 26.26 1.06 4.84
N PRO A 9 27.26 0.19 5.02
CA PRO A 9 27.19 -0.89 6.01
C PRO A 9 26.90 -0.41 7.45
N ALA A 10 27.16 0.86 7.77
CA ALA A 10 27.02 1.43 9.11
C ALA A 10 25.98 2.55 9.23
N GLN A 11 25.42 3.05 8.11
CA GLN A 11 24.56 4.23 8.14
C GLN A 11 23.51 4.18 7.03
N VAL A 12 22.26 4.51 7.38
CA VAL A 12 21.22 4.85 6.43
C VAL A 12 20.92 6.34 6.55
N SER A 13 21.08 7.07 5.45
CA SER A 13 20.71 8.48 5.33
C SER A 13 19.43 8.59 4.52
N PHE A 14 18.46 9.37 4.99
CA PHE A 14 17.19 9.58 4.31
C PHE A 14 16.76 11.04 4.33
N ASN A 15 16.00 11.43 3.32
CA ASN A 15 15.39 12.74 3.21
C ASN A 15 14.19 12.80 4.15
N ALA A 16 14.17 13.73 5.10
CA ALA A 16 13.01 13.99 5.94
C ALA A 16 11.90 14.80 5.23
N GLY A 17 12.00 15.00 3.92
CA GLY A 17 10.96 15.61 3.08
C GLY A 17 10.73 17.09 3.32
N GLY A 18 11.63 17.79 4.02
CA GLY A 18 11.44 19.20 4.39
C GLY A 18 10.53 19.42 5.60
N ALA A 19 10.27 18.38 6.41
CA ALA A 19 9.66 18.56 7.72
C ALA A 19 10.58 19.45 8.58
N ALA A 20 10.23 20.73 8.73
CA ALA A 20 10.86 21.60 9.72
C ALA A 20 10.38 21.12 11.11
N GLY A 21 11.26 20.43 11.85
CA GLY A 21 10.96 19.80 13.14
C GLY A 21 11.18 18.29 13.14
N SER A 22 10.84 17.60 14.24
CA SER A 22 10.93 16.14 14.31
C SER A 22 9.92 15.52 13.33
N PRO A 23 10.35 14.77 12.28
CA PRO A 23 9.43 14.09 11.36
C PRO A 23 8.58 13.02 12.08
N PHE A 24 9.02 12.63 13.28
CA PHE A 24 8.30 11.77 14.19
C PHE A 24 7.61 12.64 15.25
N GLN A 25 6.31 12.86 15.05
CA GLN A 25 5.47 13.64 15.99
C GLN A 25 5.25 12.91 17.32
N PHE A 26 5.47 11.58 17.34
CA PHE A 26 5.29 10.73 18.50
C PHE A 26 6.53 9.83 18.67
N GLY A 27 6.91 9.56 19.92
CA GLY A 27 7.98 8.63 20.24
C GLY A 27 7.53 7.18 20.04
N SER A 28 8.40 6.35 19.44
CA SER A 28 8.23 4.90 19.45
C SER A 28 8.66 4.34 20.81
N PRO A 29 7.83 3.56 21.53
CA PRO A 29 8.23 2.92 22.78
C PRO A 29 9.50 2.07 22.64
N GLY A 30 9.69 1.46 21.46
CA GLY A 30 10.88 0.67 21.12
C GLY A 30 12.00 1.45 20.43
N GLN A 31 11.84 2.77 20.22
CA GLN A 31 12.78 3.61 19.43
C GLN A 31 13.06 3.03 18.03
N ARG A 32 12.02 2.50 17.38
CA ARG A 32 12.10 1.88 16.03
C ARG A 32 11.45 2.76 14.97
N PHE A 33 11.93 2.62 13.73
CA PHE A 33 11.32 3.19 12.53
C PHE A 33 11.48 2.22 11.35
N HIS A 34 10.62 2.35 10.34
CA HIS A 34 10.70 1.59 9.10
C HIS A 34 11.23 2.45 7.96
N ILE A 35 11.94 1.80 7.05
CA ILE A 35 12.39 2.39 5.79
C ILE A 35 11.80 1.55 4.67
N VAL A 36 11.18 2.21 3.69
CA VAL A 36 10.58 1.59 2.52
C VAL A 36 11.17 2.22 1.26
N ASP A 37 11.41 1.40 0.24
CA ASP A 37 12.06 1.82 -1.01
C ASP A 37 11.25 1.52 -2.28
N THR A 38 10.31 0.57 -2.20
CA THR A 38 9.58 0.07 -3.38
C THR A 38 8.08 -0.02 -3.14
N PRO A 39 7.25 0.74 -3.89
CA PRO A 39 5.81 0.67 -3.78
C PRO A 39 5.22 -0.41 -4.69
N VAL A 40 4.05 -0.90 -4.30
CA VAL A 40 3.22 -1.83 -5.08
C VAL A 40 1.77 -1.33 -5.03
N SER A 41 1.06 -1.42 -6.15
CA SER A 41 -0.39 -1.15 -6.18
C SER A 41 -1.17 -2.31 -6.75
N PHE A 42 -2.36 -2.52 -6.20
CA PHE A 42 -3.38 -3.42 -6.73
C PHE A 42 -4.47 -2.55 -7.34
N VAL A 43 -4.71 -2.71 -8.64
CA VAL A 43 -5.59 -1.84 -9.42
C VAL A 43 -6.68 -2.67 -10.08
N CYS A 44 -7.93 -2.25 -9.88
CA CYS A 44 -9.06 -2.77 -10.65
C CYS A 44 -9.05 -2.09 -12.03
N SER A 45 -8.75 -2.86 -13.08
CA SER A 45 -8.64 -2.39 -14.46
C SER A 45 -9.71 -3.08 -15.31
N GLY A 46 -10.94 -2.55 -15.26
CA GLY A 46 -12.11 -3.18 -15.88
C GLY A 46 -12.32 -4.60 -15.34
N PRO A 47 -12.30 -5.65 -16.19
CA PRO A 47 -12.51 -7.02 -15.75
C PRO A 47 -11.28 -7.68 -15.13
N ARG A 48 -10.24 -6.92 -14.76
CA ARG A 48 -8.96 -7.43 -14.28
C ARG A 48 -8.58 -6.82 -12.94
N LEU A 49 -7.92 -7.63 -12.11
CA LEU A 49 -7.12 -7.16 -10.99
C LEU A 49 -5.65 -7.24 -11.40
N GLU A 50 -4.96 -6.11 -11.35
CA GLU A 50 -3.58 -5.96 -11.81
C GLU A 50 -2.68 -5.52 -10.65
N ARG A 51 -1.46 -6.07 -10.60
CA ARG A 51 -0.41 -5.65 -9.67
C ARG A 51 0.61 -4.80 -10.42
N HIS A 52 0.72 -3.54 -10.01
CA HIS A 52 1.73 -2.60 -10.49
C HIS A 52 2.93 -2.60 -9.54
N ALA A 53 4.14 -2.59 -10.10
CA ALA A 53 5.40 -2.52 -9.37
C ALA A 53 6.48 -1.80 -10.19
N GLY A 54 7.61 -1.46 -9.57
CA GLY A 54 8.74 -0.83 -10.28
C GLY A 54 8.49 0.62 -10.68
N TYR A 55 7.70 1.35 -9.89
CA TYR A 55 7.46 2.78 -10.05
C TYR A 55 7.92 3.53 -8.78
N PRO A 56 8.22 4.84 -8.84
CA PRO A 56 8.75 5.57 -7.69
C PRO A 56 7.67 5.87 -6.64
N ILE A 57 8.08 5.99 -5.38
CA ILE A 57 7.20 6.48 -4.30
C ILE A 57 6.83 7.93 -4.58
N ALA A 58 5.54 8.24 -4.58
CA ALA A 58 5.00 9.59 -4.74
C ALA A 58 4.06 9.96 -3.61
N ALA A 59 4.00 11.25 -3.26
CA ALA A 59 3.10 11.75 -2.22
C ALA A 59 1.62 11.59 -2.63
N THR A 60 1.33 11.73 -3.91
CA THR A 60 0.00 11.48 -4.49
C THR A 60 -0.03 10.08 -5.09
N GLN A 61 -0.90 9.23 -4.58
CA GLN A 61 -1.15 7.92 -5.16
C GLN A 61 -2.02 8.06 -6.41
N LEU A 62 -1.47 7.69 -7.56
CA LEU A 62 -2.22 7.65 -8.82
C LEU A 62 -3.01 6.33 -8.92
N ALA A 63 -4.21 6.39 -9.50
CA ALA A 63 -5.03 5.21 -9.75
C ALA A 63 -4.33 4.20 -10.68
N ALA A 64 -3.52 4.69 -11.61
CA ALA A 64 -2.63 3.90 -12.45
C ALA A 64 -1.19 4.44 -12.31
N PRO A 65 -0.39 3.91 -11.37
CA PRO A 65 0.93 4.48 -11.03
C PRO A 65 2.05 4.16 -12.05
N GLY A 66 1.73 3.50 -13.16
CA GLY A 66 2.71 3.05 -14.15
C GLY A 66 3.47 1.79 -13.71
N GLY A 67 4.73 1.67 -14.13
CA GLY A 67 5.60 0.53 -13.82
C GLY A 67 5.27 -0.76 -14.59
N SER A 68 5.82 -1.88 -14.13
CA SER A 68 5.49 -3.22 -14.64
C SER A 68 4.13 -3.67 -14.12
N VAL A 69 3.33 -4.30 -14.97
CA VAL A 69 1.98 -4.78 -14.65
C VAL A 69 1.93 -6.30 -14.72
N ALA A 70 1.41 -6.93 -13.66
CA ALA A 70 1.12 -8.36 -13.62
C ALA A 70 -0.38 -8.60 -13.41
N LEU A 71 -0.99 -9.41 -14.28
CA LEU A 71 -2.38 -9.85 -14.12
C LEU A 71 -2.48 -10.82 -12.93
N LEU A 72 -3.33 -10.50 -11.95
CA LEU A 72 -3.57 -11.37 -10.80
C LEU A 72 -4.87 -12.16 -10.93
N ALA A 73 -5.92 -11.51 -11.44
CA ALA A 73 -7.21 -12.13 -11.68
C ALA A 73 -7.90 -11.48 -12.87
N ASN A 74 -8.76 -12.23 -13.55
CA ASN A 74 -9.60 -11.75 -14.64
C ASN A 74 -11.08 -12.07 -14.35
N ARG A 75 -11.98 -11.65 -15.25
CA ARG A 75 -13.43 -11.83 -15.14
C ARG A 75 -14.03 -11.21 -13.87
N ILE A 76 -13.41 -10.12 -13.42
CA ILE A 76 -13.92 -9.32 -12.30
C ILE A 76 -15.16 -8.55 -12.78
N SER A 77 -16.30 -8.76 -12.13
CA SER A 77 -17.54 -8.02 -12.38
C SER A 77 -17.76 -6.90 -11.36
N ALA A 78 -17.18 -7.03 -10.16
CA ALA A 78 -17.15 -5.97 -9.15
C ALA A 78 -15.84 -6.02 -8.36
N CYS A 79 -15.29 -4.87 -8.02
CA CYS A 79 -13.99 -4.73 -7.37
C CYS A 79 -14.01 -3.52 -6.45
N SER A 80 -13.68 -3.70 -5.17
CA SER A 80 -13.59 -2.59 -4.23
C SER A 80 -12.52 -2.78 -3.16
N PHE A 81 -11.89 -1.67 -2.79
CA PHE A 81 -11.00 -1.56 -1.66
C PHE A 81 -11.61 -0.56 -0.68
N ARG A 82 -11.74 -0.97 0.59
CA ARG A 82 -12.20 -0.10 1.67
C ARG A 82 -11.13 -0.06 2.75
N TYR A 83 -10.72 1.15 3.12
CA TYR A 83 -9.83 1.37 4.26
C TYR A 83 -10.66 1.88 5.44
N ASP A 84 -10.69 1.10 6.51
CA ASP A 84 -11.21 1.55 7.79
C ASP A 84 -10.01 1.94 8.68
N PRO A 85 -9.87 3.24 9.02
CA PRO A 85 -8.71 3.71 9.79
C PRO A 85 -8.67 3.09 11.19
N GLY A 86 -7.45 2.94 11.68
CA GLY A 86 -7.18 2.40 13.01
C GLY A 86 -7.45 3.44 14.10
N THR A 87 -7.53 2.96 15.34
CA THR A 87 -7.54 3.77 16.55
C THR A 87 -6.34 3.40 17.43
N ALA A 88 -6.18 4.07 18.57
CA ALA A 88 -5.15 3.72 19.54
C ALA A 88 -5.25 2.27 20.08
N THR A 89 -6.43 1.64 19.96
CA THR A 89 -6.71 0.31 20.51
C THR A 89 -7.07 -0.73 19.43
N ARG A 90 -7.16 -0.33 18.16
CA ARG A 90 -7.54 -1.21 17.05
C ARG A 90 -6.71 -0.89 15.81
N ALA A 91 -6.06 -1.91 15.24
CA ALA A 91 -5.35 -1.77 13.98
C ALA A 91 -6.29 -1.33 12.84
N ALA A 92 -5.78 -0.55 11.90
CA ALA A 92 -6.54 -0.22 10.70
C ALA A 92 -6.75 -1.49 9.85
N VAL A 93 -7.80 -1.51 9.03
CA VAL A 93 -8.12 -2.67 8.19
C VAL A 93 -8.34 -2.21 6.76
N VAL A 94 -7.72 -2.91 5.82
CA VAL A 94 -8.08 -2.85 4.41
C VAL A 94 -8.95 -4.06 4.10
N THR A 95 -10.15 -3.82 3.59
CA THR A 95 -11.03 -4.87 3.07
C THR A 95 -11.02 -4.81 1.54
N LEU A 96 -10.72 -5.95 0.91
CA LEU A 96 -10.81 -6.17 -0.52
C LEU A 96 -12.03 -7.05 -0.81
N SER A 97 -12.93 -6.59 -1.68
CA SER A 97 -14.04 -7.38 -2.21
C SER A 97 -13.91 -7.53 -3.72
N LEU A 98 -13.92 -8.77 -4.19
CA LEU A 98 -13.80 -9.12 -5.60
C LEU A 98 -14.93 -10.06 -5.98
N THR A 99 -15.77 -9.67 -6.93
CA THR A 99 -16.73 -10.59 -7.55
C THR A 99 -16.18 -11.05 -8.89
N VAL A 100 -15.99 -12.36 -9.04
CA VAL A 100 -15.65 -13.01 -10.30
C VAL A 100 -16.94 -13.57 -10.90
N ARG A 101 -17.15 -13.37 -12.21
CA ARG A 101 -18.33 -13.87 -12.92
C ARG A 101 -17.95 -14.65 -14.17
N GLU A 102 -18.54 -15.84 -14.33
CA GLU A 102 -18.45 -16.65 -15.54
C GLU A 102 -19.86 -17.08 -15.97
N GLY A 103 -20.31 -16.59 -17.12
CA GLY A 103 -21.69 -16.79 -17.57
C GLY A 103 -22.74 -16.23 -16.59
N SER A 104 -23.60 -17.12 -16.08
CA SER A 104 -24.60 -16.82 -15.06
C SER A 104 -24.13 -17.04 -13.62
N GLU A 105 -22.93 -17.57 -13.42
CA GLU A 105 -22.39 -17.86 -12.08
C GLU A 105 -21.47 -16.75 -11.59
N SER A 106 -21.55 -16.46 -10.29
CA SER A 106 -20.71 -15.46 -9.64
C SER A 106 -20.26 -15.91 -8.26
N VAL A 107 -19.01 -15.62 -7.94
CA VAL A 107 -18.42 -15.84 -6.61
C VAL A 107 -17.83 -14.53 -6.13
N THR A 108 -18.11 -14.17 -4.88
CA THR A 108 -17.51 -13.00 -4.23
C THR A 108 -16.48 -13.45 -3.19
N LEU A 109 -15.25 -12.98 -3.34
CA LEU A 109 -14.16 -13.18 -2.40
C LEU A 109 -14.01 -11.91 -1.56
N LEU A 110 -13.89 -12.09 -0.24
CA LEU A 110 -13.64 -11.02 0.70
C LEU A 110 -12.36 -11.32 1.48
N GLN A 111 -11.41 -10.39 1.43
CA GLN A 111 -10.15 -10.48 2.16
C GLN A 111 -10.02 -9.26 3.06
N GLN A 112 -9.63 -9.49 4.32
CA GLN A 112 -9.29 -8.42 5.26
C GLN A 112 -7.80 -8.50 5.59
N VAL A 113 -7.15 -7.34 5.56
CA VAL A 113 -5.73 -7.19 5.88
C VAL A 113 -5.61 -6.16 6.99
N HIS A 114 -5.06 -6.58 8.13
CA HIS A 114 -4.73 -5.67 9.21
C HIS A 114 -3.51 -4.84 8.80
N VAL A 115 -3.61 -3.52 8.88
CA VAL A 115 -2.50 -2.61 8.69
C VAL A 115 -1.87 -2.36 10.05
N PRO A 116 -0.69 -2.93 10.32
CA PRO A 116 -0.02 -2.75 11.60
C PRO A 116 0.32 -1.27 11.82
N ASN A 117 0.06 -0.78 13.03
CA ASN A 117 0.49 0.54 13.49
C ASN A 117 1.67 0.39 14.47
N VAL A 118 2.68 -0.37 14.05
CA VAL A 118 3.92 -0.58 14.81
C VAL A 118 5.11 -0.27 13.91
N PRO A 119 6.18 0.31 14.48
CA PRO A 119 7.54 0.09 14.03
C PRO A 119 8.30 -0.95 14.89
#